data_AF-A0A1J8QT32-F1
#
_entry.id   AF-A0A1J8QT32-F1
#
_cell.length_a   1.000
_cell.length_b   1.000
_cell.length_c   1.000
_cell.angle_alpha   90.00
_cell.angle_beta   90.00
_cell.angle_gamma   90.00
#
_symmetry.space_group_name_H-M   'P 1'
#
loop_
_entity.id
_entity.type
_entity.pdbx_description
1 polymer ?
#
loop_
_entity_poly.entity_id
_entity_poly.type
_entity_poly.pdbx_seq_one_letter_code
_entity_poly.pdbx_strand_id
1 'polypeptide(L)'
;MNSDDIKDLKSDDRFIPDLRVEDATVRGEDSKNDHTANDLETSRTCAQPATFMEPGGSGTTHQADIVRRVGSTVTSSTDDFVKNFLRSLRPSLEAHVESFERLGIKSEDTLRAFSQWSASRREHWILSQNVYLGLTHLEIDAFMLVGMEKLGRQCSS
;
A
#
# COMPACT_ATOMS: atom_id res chain seq x y z
N MET A 1 11.36 -30.35 -62.26
CA MET A 1 11.81 -29.64 -61.05
C MET A 1 10.60 -29.52 -60.14
N ASN A 2 10.49 -30.03 -58.91
CA ASN A 2 11.30 -30.84 -57.98
C ASN A 2 10.24 -31.61 -57.15
N SER A 3 10.34 -32.93 -57.00
CA SER A 3 11.03 -33.63 -55.90
C SER A 3 10.59 -33.17 -54.50
N ASP A 4 9.78 -34.03 -53.91
CA ASP A 4 9.60 -34.28 -52.48
C ASP A 4 10.87 -34.06 -51.67
N ASP A 5 10.74 -33.33 -50.56
CA ASP A 5 11.62 -33.45 -49.39
C ASP A 5 10.96 -32.74 -48.19
N ILE A 6 9.97 -33.41 -47.60
CA ILE A 6 9.58 -33.19 -46.21
C ILE A 6 10.77 -33.66 -45.38
N LYS A 7 11.64 -32.74 -44.96
CA LYS A 7 12.73 -33.05 -44.03
C LYS A 7 12.24 -32.83 -42.61
N ASP A 8 11.97 -33.96 -41.96
CA ASP A 8 12.15 -34.24 -40.55
C ASP A 8 12.51 -33.04 -39.66
N LEU A 9 11.50 -32.51 -38.97
CA LEU A 9 11.71 -31.88 -37.66
C LEU A 9 12.18 -32.97 -36.70
N LYS A 10 13.50 -33.15 -36.60
CA LYS A 10 14.10 -33.85 -35.46
C LYS A 10 13.77 -33.07 -34.19
N SER A 11 12.86 -33.64 -33.41
CA SER A 11 12.78 -33.42 -31.96
C SER A 11 14.12 -33.79 -31.33
N ASP A 12 14.79 -32.84 -30.70
CA ASP A 12 15.59 -33.09 -29.50
C ASP A 12 16.00 -31.74 -28.88
N ASP A 13 15.39 -31.36 -27.76
CA ASP A 13 16.10 -31.08 -26.51
C ASP A 13 15.06 -30.80 -25.42
N ARG A 14 14.69 -31.85 -24.69
CA ARG A 14 13.88 -31.75 -23.48
C ARG A 14 14.74 -31.14 -22.39
N PHE A 15 14.75 -29.81 -22.29
CA PHE A 15 15.25 -29.13 -21.11
C PHE A 15 14.24 -29.30 -19.97
N ILE A 16 14.31 -30.44 -19.28
CA ILE A 16 13.73 -30.58 -17.94
C ILE A 16 14.82 -30.13 -16.97
N PRO A 17 14.67 -29.01 -16.25
CA PRO A 17 15.53 -28.75 -15.11
C PRO A 17 15.25 -29.85 -14.07
N ASP A 18 16.26 -30.70 -13.89
CA ASP A 18 16.37 -31.71 -12.83
C ASP A 18 16.26 -30.97 -11.48
N LEU A 19 15.05 -30.86 -10.94
CA LEU A 19 14.79 -30.42 -9.57
C LEU A 19 15.29 -31.52 -8.63
N ARG A 20 16.61 -31.60 -8.47
CA ARG A 20 17.22 -32.10 -7.24
C ARG A 20 16.73 -31.21 -6.11
N VAL A 21 15.60 -31.60 -5.51
CA VAL A 21 15.28 -31.19 -4.15
C VAL A 21 16.21 -32.00 -3.27
N GLU A 22 17.34 -31.38 -2.94
CA GLU A 22 18.24 -31.86 -1.93
C GLU A 22 17.51 -31.90 -0.59
N ASP A 23 17.72 -33.02 0.10
CA ASP A 23 17.32 -33.32 1.46
C ASP A 23 17.71 -32.18 2.41
N ALA A 24 16.72 -31.49 2.96
CA ALA A 24 16.91 -30.64 4.13
C ALA A 24 16.08 -31.23 5.27
N THR A 25 16.63 -32.29 5.87
CA THR A 25 16.30 -32.72 7.23
C THR A 25 16.56 -31.56 8.20
N VAL A 26 15.56 -30.72 8.50
CA VAL A 26 15.62 -29.77 9.62
C VAL A 26 15.18 -30.48 10.90
N ARG A 27 16.18 -30.77 11.74
CA ARG A 27 16.07 -31.44 13.04
C ARG A 27 16.44 -30.43 14.14
N GLY A 28 15.59 -30.33 15.17
CA GLY A 28 15.82 -29.66 16.48
C GLY A 28 15.41 -28.17 16.48
N GLU A 29 14.32 -27.74 17.12
CA GLU A 29 14.06 -27.68 18.58
C GLU A 29 15.24 -27.11 19.38
N ASP A 30 15.16 -25.82 19.73
CA ASP A 30 15.20 -25.31 21.10
C ASP A 30 15.09 -23.76 21.07
N SER A 31 13.96 -23.21 21.53
CA SER A 31 13.89 -21.79 21.90
C SER A 31 13.32 -21.69 23.30
N LYS A 32 14.27 -21.54 24.21
CA LYS A 32 14.10 -21.31 25.64
C LYS A 32 13.33 -20.00 25.86
N ASN A 33 12.21 -20.13 26.55
CA ASN A 33 11.43 -19.01 27.08
C ASN A 33 12.16 -18.43 28.29
N ASP A 34 12.61 -17.19 28.21
CA ASP A 34 12.97 -16.42 29.40
C ASP A 34 11.87 -15.40 29.69
N HIS A 35 11.08 -15.71 30.72
CA HIS A 35 10.23 -14.76 31.43
C HIS A 35 11.12 -13.77 32.19
N THR A 36 11.01 -12.50 31.87
CA THR A 36 11.29 -11.43 32.84
C THR A 36 10.05 -10.56 32.95
N ALA A 37 9.35 -10.78 34.06
CA ALA A 37 8.34 -9.88 34.58
C ALA A 37 8.95 -8.49 34.76
N ASN A 38 8.26 -7.46 34.28
CA ASN A 38 8.44 -6.12 34.83
C ASN A 38 7.07 -5.64 35.29
N ASP A 39 6.82 -5.95 36.55
CA ASP A 39 5.82 -5.33 37.41
C ASP A 39 6.27 -3.89 37.69
N LEU A 40 5.47 -2.90 37.31
CA LEU A 40 5.56 -1.58 37.94
C LEU A 40 4.19 -0.91 37.98
N GLU A 41 3.51 -1.22 39.08
CA GLU A 41 2.73 -0.31 39.94
C GLU A 41 1.67 0.60 39.28
N THR A 42 0.47 0.06 39.28
CA THR A 42 -0.70 0.58 40.03
C THR A 42 -0.57 1.98 40.63
N SER A 43 -1.00 3.01 39.91
CA SER A 43 -1.56 4.22 40.53
C SER A 43 -3.08 4.14 40.50
N ARG A 44 -3.63 3.70 41.63
CA ARG A 44 -5.02 3.97 42.03
C ARG A 44 -5.20 5.48 42.14
N THR A 45 -6.30 6.02 41.62
CA THR A 45 -7.12 7.00 42.36
C THR A 45 -8.52 7.01 41.78
N CYS A 46 -9.48 6.75 42.66
CA CYS A 46 -10.91 6.76 42.44
C CYS A 46 -11.43 8.19 42.24
N ALA A 47 -12.35 8.39 41.30
CA ALA A 47 -13.47 9.32 41.46
C ALA A 47 -14.60 8.93 40.50
N GLN A 48 -15.71 8.51 41.08
CA GLN A 48 -17.00 8.26 40.42
C GLN A 48 -17.83 9.57 40.35
N PRO A 49 -19.01 9.58 39.69
CA PRO A 49 -19.48 10.66 38.83
C PRO A 49 -20.24 11.76 39.59
N ALA A 50 -20.18 12.99 39.08
CA ALA A 50 -21.09 14.05 39.49
C ALA A 50 -22.20 14.23 38.44
N THR A 51 -23.33 13.57 38.68
CA THR A 51 -24.63 13.97 38.14
C THR A 51 -25.00 15.29 38.82
N PHE A 52 -24.98 16.40 38.07
CA PHE A 52 -25.46 17.69 38.56
C PHE A 52 -26.83 17.98 37.93
N MET A 53 -27.84 18.09 38.80
CA MET A 53 -29.21 18.42 38.44
C MET A 53 -29.33 19.89 37.99
N GLU A 54 -30.20 20.12 37.00
CA GLU A 54 -30.67 21.45 36.58
C GLU A 54 -31.29 22.24 37.74
N PRO A 55 -31.16 23.57 37.68
CA PRO A 55 -32.31 24.42 37.95
C PRO A 55 -32.57 25.37 36.79
N GLY A 56 -33.84 25.43 36.38
CA GLY A 56 -34.34 26.34 35.36
C GLY A 56 -34.10 27.81 35.68
N GLY A 57 -33.81 28.56 34.62
CA GLY A 57 -33.66 30.01 34.66
C GLY A 57 -33.95 30.60 33.29
N SER A 58 -35.17 31.12 33.14
CA SER A 58 -35.65 31.91 32.01
C SER A 58 -34.74 33.13 31.76
N GLY A 59 -34.31 33.32 30.53
CA GLY A 59 -33.49 34.46 30.11
C GLY A 59 -33.49 34.61 28.59
N THR A 60 -34.17 35.64 28.13
CA THR A 60 -34.43 36.00 26.74
C THR A 60 -33.20 36.45 25.96
N THR A 61 -33.29 36.29 24.64
CA THR A 61 -32.56 37.06 23.60
C THR A 61 -31.10 36.67 23.37
N HIS A 62 -30.84 35.93 22.29
CA HIS A 62 -30.23 36.51 21.10
C HIS A 62 -30.18 35.48 19.99
N GLN A 63 -30.85 35.83 18.89
CA GLN A 63 -30.65 35.31 17.56
C GLN A 63 -29.16 35.40 17.19
N ALA A 64 -28.56 34.26 16.88
CA ALA A 64 -27.45 34.17 15.94
C ALA A 64 -27.64 32.87 15.16
N ASP A 65 -28.25 33.05 13.99
CA ASP A 65 -28.18 32.14 12.87
C ASP A 65 -26.70 31.88 12.57
N ILE A 66 -26.20 30.69 12.93
CA ILE A 66 -24.89 30.23 12.50
C ILE A 66 -25.11 28.91 11.76
N VAL A 67 -25.50 29.08 10.50
CA VAL A 67 -25.20 28.14 9.41
C VAL A 67 -23.73 27.75 9.54
N ARG A 68 -23.45 26.59 10.14
CA ARG A 68 -22.13 25.97 10.10
C ARG A 68 -21.98 25.24 8.77
N ARG A 69 -21.95 26.02 7.68
CA ARG A 69 -21.22 25.66 6.46
C ARG A 69 -19.87 26.38 6.51
N VAL A 70 -18.88 25.68 5.95
CA VAL A 70 -17.51 26.13 5.67
C VAL A 70 -16.59 26.07 6.92
N GLY A 71 -15.41 25.45 6.90
CA GLY A 71 -14.59 25.05 5.76
C GLY A 71 -14.25 23.57 5.74
N SER A 72 -14.65 22.92 4.65
CA SER A 72 -13.71 22.07 3.94
C SER A 72 -12.52 22.98 3.61
N THR A 73 -11.43 22.85 4.36
CA THR A 73 -10.13 23.31 3.92
C THR A 73 -9.82 22.50 2.67
N VAL A 74 -10.26 23.04 1.53
CA VAL A 74 -9.65 22.78 0.24
C VAL A 74 -8.21 23.22 0.42
N THR A 75 -7.33 22.27 0.71
CA THR A 75 -5.88 22.36 0.52
C THR A 75 -5.63 22.49 -0.97
N SER A 76 -5.94 23.67 -1.50
CA SER A 76 -5.75 24.02 -2.89
C SER A 76 -4.27 23.98 -3.24
N SER A 77 -3.98 23.19 -4.27
CA SER A 77 -2.93 23.37 -5.29
C SER A 77 -1.57 22.68 -5.14
N THR A 78 -1.27 21.96 -4.07
CA THR A 78 -0.06 21.09 -4.03
C THR A 78 -0.32 19.65 -3.56
N ASP A 79 -1.55 19.34 -3.16
CA ASP A 79 -1.86 18.18 -2.30
C ASP A 79 -2.24 16.89 -3.04
N ASP A 80 -2.08 16.81 -4.37
CA ASP A 80 -2.57 15.66 -5.14
C ASP A 80 -1.56 15.14 -6.18
N PHE A 81 -0.25 15.23 -5.88
CA PHE A 81 0.79 14.68 -6.78
C PHE A 81 0.54 13.19 -7.07
N VAL A 82 0.27 12.40 -6.02
CA VAL A 82 0.03 10.96 -6.16
C VAL A 82 -1.21 10.70 -7.01
N LYS A 83 -2.31 11.43 -6.78
CA LYS A 83 -3.52 11.34 -7.59
C LYS A 83 -3.29 11.72 -9.05
N ASN A 84 -2.60 12.82 -9.32
CA ASN A 84 -2.26 13.23 -10.68
C ASN A 84 -1.32 12.22 -11.36
N PHE A 85 -0.37 11.66 -10.62
CA PHE A 85 0.50 10.59 -11.11
C PHE A 85 -0.31 9.35 -11.50
N LEU A 86 -1.17 8.85 -10.60
CA LEU A 86 -2.01 7.67 -10.84
C LEU A 86 -3.01 7.90 -11.98
N ARG A 87 -3.55 9.12 -12.11
CA ARG A 87 -4.39 9.53 -13.26
C ARG A 87 -3.62 9.52 -14.58
N SER A 88 -2.30 9.78 -14.55
CA SER A 88 -1.46 9.83 -15.76
C SER A 88 -1.08 8.45 -16.31
N LEU A 89 -1.40 7.38 -15.59
CA LEU A 89 -1.15 6.00 -16.01
C LEU A 89 -2.24 5.54 -17.00
N ARG A 90 -1.93 4.49 -17.77
CA ARG A 90 -2.90 3.85 -18.66
C ARG A 90 -2.87 2.33 -18.44
N PRO A 91 -3.93 1.73 -17.85
CA PRO A 91 -5.16 2.37 -17.35
C PRO A 91 -4.93 3.38 -16.21
N SER A 92 -5.90 4.28 -15.98
CA SER A 92 -5.84 5.25 -14.88
C SER A 92 -6.07 4.53 -13.56
N LEU A 93 -5.21 4.78 -12.56
CA LEU A 93 -5.35 4.25 -11.21
C LEU A 93 -5.92 5.28 -10.22
N GLU A 94 -6.51 6.37 -10.70
CA GLU A 94 -7.08 7.42 -9.83
C GLU A 94 -8.13 6.88 -8.84
N ALA A 95 -8.90 5.85 -9.24
CA ALA A 95 -9.90 5.24 -8.37
C ALA A 95 -9.28 4.55 -7.13
N HIS A 96 -7.98 4.23 -7.17
CA HIS A 96 -7.28 3.49 -6.13
C HIS A 96 -6.47 4.39 -5.18
N VAL A 97 -6.54 5.71 -5.34
CA VAL A 97 -5.75 6.69 -4.55
C VAL A 97 -5.86 6.42 -3.05
N GLU A 98 -7.08 6.26 -2.52
CA GLU A 98 -7.27 5.98 -1.09
C GLU A 98 -6.59 4.67 -0.66
N SER A 99 -6.58 3.65 -1.51
CA SER A 99 -5.92 2.38 -1.22
C SER A 99 -4.41 2.54 -1.18
N PHE A 100 -3.83 3.31 -2.09
CA PHE A 100 -2.41 3.67 -2.07
C PHE A 100 -2.03 4.47 -0.83
N GLU A 101 -2.86 5.43 -0.42
CA GLU A 101 -2.64 6.23 0.79
C GLU A 101 -2.68 5.39 2.07
N ARG A 102 -3.64 4.46 2.17
CA ARG A 102 -3.74 3.53 3.31
C ARG A 102 -2.51 2.64 3.44
N LEU A 103 -1.86 2.32 2.32
CA LEU A 103 -0.65 1.52 2.26
C LEU A 103 0.66 2.34 2.40
N GLY A 104 0.55 3.65 2.64
CA GLY A 104 1.67 4.52 2.94
C GLY A 104 2.21 5.33 1.76
N ILE A 105 1.59 5.25 0.58
CA ILE A 105 1.94 6.09 -0.59
C ILE A 105 1.01 7.31 -0.59
N LYS A 106 1.40 8.35 0.16
CA LYS A 106 0.57 9.54 0.41
C LYS A 106 1.10 10.82 -0.23
N SER A 107 2.40 10.86 -0.49
CA SER A 107 3.10 12.03 -1.02
C SER A 107 4.06 11.64 -2.15
N GLU A 108 4.52 12.66 -2.88
CA GLU A 108 5.59 12.50 -3.86
C GLU A 108 6.82 11.81 -3.25
N ASP A 109 7.24 12.19 -2.04
CA ASP A 109 8.40 11.60 -1.37
C ASP A 109 8.23 10.09 -1.12
N THR A 110 7.04 9.67 -0.67
CA THR A 110 6.77 8.25 -0.44
C THR A 110 6.74 7.45 -1.74
N LEU A 111 6.19 8.04 -2.81
CA LEU A 111 6.15 7.44 -4.13
C LEU A 111 7.55 7.37 -4.78
N ARG A 112 8.39 8.37 -4.52
CA ARG A 112 9.80 8.43 -4.93
C ARG A 112 10.67 7.44 -4.14
N ALA A 113 10.45 7.33 -2.83
CA ALA A 113 11.11 6.31 -2.01
C ALA A 113 10.72 4.90 -2.47
N PHE A 114 9.45 4.70 -2.83
CA PHE A 114 8.99 3.45 -3.43
C PHE A 114 9.67 3.18 -4.78
N SER A 115 9.85 4.18 -5.64
CA SER A 115 10.51 4.00 -6.95
C SER A 115 12.00 3.62 -6.86
N GLN A 116 12.65 3.92 -5.73
CA GLN A 116 14.04 3.56 -5.46
C GLN A 116 14.23 2.10 -5.00
N TRP A 117 13.14 1.40 -4.65
CA TRP A 117 13.22 -0.01 -4.30
C TRP A 117 13.63 -0.86 -5.52
N SER A 118 14.30 -1.98 -5.26
CA SER A 118 14.60 -2.95 -6.32
C SER A 118 13.30 -3.44 -6.99
N ALA A 119 13.39 -3.80 -8.28
CA ALA A 119 12.24 -4.28 -9.05
C ALA A 119 11.53 -5.43 -8.33
N SER A 120 12.27 -6.45 -7.89
CA SER A 120 11.73 -7.61 -7.17
C SER A 120 11.04 -7.22 -5.85
N ARG A 121 11.54 -6.21 -5.14
CA ARG A 121 10.92 -5.75 -3.89
C ARG A 121 9.61 -5.02 -4.14
N ARG A 122 9.54 -4.19 -5.19
CA ARG A 122 8.30 -3.51 -5.60
C ARG A 122 7.25 -4.50 -6.08
N GLU A 123 7.66 -5.50 -6.86
CA GLU A 123 6.80 -6.56 -7.35
C GLU A 123 6.23 -7.39 -6.19
N HIS A 124 7.10 -7.84 -5.27
CA HIS A 124 6.64 -8.56 -4.09
C HIS A 124 5.67 -7.71 -3.25
N TRP A 125 5.95 -6.41 -3.09
CA TRP A 125 5.06 -5.50 -2.35
C TRP A 125 3.70 -5.36 -3.04
N ILE A 126 3.66 -5.05 -4.35
CA ILE A 126 2.39 -4.81 -5.04
C ILE A 126 1.53 -6.08 -5.05
N LEU A 127 2.13 -7.25 -5.25
CA LEU A 127 1.43 -8.54 -5.21
C LEU A 127 0.90 -8.85 -3.80
N SER A 128 1.72 -8.62 -2.76
CA SER A 128 1.31 -8.80 -1.36
C SER A 128 0.19 -7.86 -0.96
N GLN A 129 0.21 -6.61 -1.43
CA GLN A 129 -0.81 -5.61 -1.11
C GLN A 129 -2.02 -5.65 -2.06
N ASN A 130 -1.99 -6.48 -3.10
CA ASN A 130 -3.06 -6.50 -4.10
C ASN A 130 -4.41 -6.95 -3.52
N VAL A 131 -4.40 -7.67 -2.40
CA VAL A 131 -5.62 -7.98 -1.64
C VAL A 131 -6.36 -6.72 -1.15
N TYR A 132 -5.64 -5.63 -0.93
CA TYR A 132 -6.19 -4.33 -0.52
C TYR A 132 -6.37 -3.37 -1.70
N LEU A 133 -5.46 -3.42 -2.68
CA LEU A 133 -5.51 -2.53 -3.84
C LEU A 133 -6.55 -2.97 -4.87
N GLY A 134 -6.83 -4.28 -5.00
CA GLY A 134 -7.80 -4.80 -5.96
C GLY A 134 -7.43 -4.50 -7.42
N LEU A 135 -6.13 -4.39 -7.74
CA LEU A 135 -5.67 -4.07 -9.08
C LEU A 135 -5.77 -5.31 -9.97
N THR A 136 -6.17 -5.07 -11.21
CA THR A 136 -6.02 -6.01 -12.31
C THR A 136 -4.56 -6.14 -12.71
N HIS A 137 -4.22 -7.22 -13.42
CA HIS A 137 -2.86 -7.42 -13.95
C HIS A 137 -2.39 -6.22 -14.81
N LEU A 138 -3.30 -5.65 -15.61
CA LEU A 138 -2.99 -4.49 -16.45
C LEU A 138 -2.70 -3.22 -15.65
N GLU A 139 -3.40 -3.00 -14.54
CA GLU A 139 -3.14 -1.87 -13.65
C GLU A 139 -1.82 -2.03 -12.88
N ILE A 140 -1.50 -3.26 -12.46
CA ILE A 140 -0.20 -3.59 -11.86
C ILE A 140 0.92 -3.28 -12.85
N ASP A 141 0.80 -3.78 -14.09
CA ASP A 141 1.79 -3.50 -15.14
C ASP A 141 1.92 -2.01 -15.43
N ALA A 142 0.81 -1.28 -15.51
CA ALA A 142 0.84 0.17 -15.72
C ALA A 142 1.54 0.92 -14.58
N PHE A 143 1.32 0.52 -13.33
CA PHE A 143 1.99 1.12 -12.18
C PHE A 143 3.49 0.76 -12.14
N MET A 144 3.81 -0.51 -12.32
CA MET A 144 5.16 -1.06 -12.15
C MET A 144 6.10 -0.76 -13.32
N LEU A 145 5.63 -0.86 -14.56
CA LEU A 145 6.45 -0.65 -15.75
C LEU A 145 6.46 0.83 -16.13
N VAL A 146 5.27 1.41 -16.33
CA VAL A 146 5.16 2.79 -16.83
C VAL A 146 5.34 3.81 -15.71
N GLY A 147 4.68 3.59 -14.57
CA GLY A 147 4.71 4.51 -13.45
C GLY A 147 6.10 4.64 -12.82
N MET A 148 6.74 3.51 -12.53
CA MET A 148 8.07 3.53 -11.91
C MET A 148 9.16 4.05 -12.84
N GLU A 149 9.09 3.77 -14.15
CA GLU A 149 10.03 4.34 -15.12
C GLU A 149 9.88 5.87 -15.20
N LYS A 150 8.65 6.38 -15.22
CA LYS A 150 8.36 7.82 -15.19
C LYS A 150 8.96 8.52 -13.97
N LEU A 151 8.95 7.87 -12.81
CA LEU A 151 9.56 8.41 -11.59
C LEU A 151 11.08 8.31 -11.59
N GLY A 152 11.63 7.21 -12.13
CA GLY A 152 13.07 7.00 -12.21
C GLY A 152 13.80 7.98 -13.13
N ARG A 153 13.19 8.34 -14.27
CA ARG A 153 13.78 9.30 -15.23
C ARG A 153 13.93 10.72 -14.66
N GLN A 154 13.19 11.08 -13.62
CA GLN A 154 13.26 12.41 -12.99
C GLN A 154 14.44 12.58 -12.03
N CYS A 155 15.24 11.53 -11.78
CA CYS A 155 16.44 11.59 -10.92
C CYS A 155 17.75 11.77 -11.69
N SER A 156 17.72 11.92 -13.03
CA SER A 156 18.92 11.97 -13.88
C SER A 156 19.21 13.37 -14.47
N SER A 157 18.86 14.45 -13.77
CA SER A 157 19.21 15.83 -14.18
C SER A 157 20.06 16.53 -13.13
#